data_AF-A0A151UD13-F1
#
_entry.id   AF-A0A151UD13-F1
#
_cell.length_a   1.000
_cell.length_b   1.000
_cell.length_c   1.000
_cell.angle_alpha   90.00
_cell.angle_beta   90.00
_cell.angle_gamma   90.00
#
_symmetry.space_group_name_H-M   'P 1'
#
loop_
_entity.id
_entity.type
_entity.pdbx_description
1 polymer ?
#
loop_
_entity_poly.entity_id
_entity_poly.type
_entity_poly.pdbx_seq_one_letter_code
_entity_poly.pdbx_strand_id
1 'polypeptide(L)'
;MEQPLWSPPEHPWAKLNKDGSWLSDIFAMGMGGVIRDWTGKWRGGFSRGASTGDALRAELLALEDGLSLCWAGGFRKVSCECDVIAWKLLRCFKIGQRQGNTCTNIMMLFAVLSAC
;
A
#
# COMPACT_ATOMS: atom_id res chain seq x y z
N MET A 1 -6.73 -21.02 15.71
CA MET A 1 -5.96 -20.61 14.51
C MET A 1 -4.86 -19.70 15.01
N GLU A 2 -3.61 -20.13 14.94
CA GLU A 2 -2.47 -19.28 15.31
C GLU A 2 -2.32 -18.19 14.25
N GLN A 3 -2.53 -16.94 14.66
CA GLN A 3 -2.11 -15.78 13.85
C GLN A 3 -0.59 -15.83 13.78
N PRO A 4 0.04 -15.86 12.58
CA PRO A 4 1.49 -15.85 12.50
C PRO A 4 2.02 -14.59 13.16
N LEU A 5 2.97 -14.75 14.10
CA LEU A 5 3.63 -13.63 14.76
C LEU A 5 4.25 -12.73 13.69
N TRP A 6 3.93 -11.44 13.73
CA TRP A 6 4.49 -10.48 12.77
C TRP A 6 6.02 -10.52 12.82
N SER A 7 6.66 -10.63 11.66
CA SER A 7 8.11 -10.55 11.51
C SER A 7 8.50 -9.37 10.63
N PRO A 8 9.63 -8.70 10.94
CA PRO A 8 10.17 -7.66 10.08
C PRO A 8 10.64 -8.26 8.74
N PRO A 9 10.60 -7.48 7.65
CA PRO A 9 11.09 -7.94 6.36
C PRO A 9 12.63 -7.97 6.33
N GLU A 10 13.21 -8.66 5.35
CA GLU A 10 14.67 -8.69 5.15
C GLU A 10 15.24 -7.32 4.75
N HIS A 11 16.47 -7.00 5.14
CA HIS A 11 17.14 -5.80 4.63
C HIS A 11 17.33 -5.87 3.10
N PRO A 12 17.09 -4.79 2.30
CA PRO A 12 16.75 -3.42 2.69
C PRO A 12 15.25 -3.11 2.53
N TRP A 13 14.38 -4.08 2.75
CA TRP A 13 12.95 -3.91 2.56
C TRP A 13 12.29 -3.15 3.72
N ALA A 14 11.27 -2.39 3.38
CA ALA A 14 10.26 -1.92 4.34
C ALA A 14 8.98 -2.75 4.18
N LYS A 15 8.21 -2.90 5.25
CA LYS A 15 6.91 -3.54 5.24
C LYS A 15 5.82 -2.49 5.38
N LEU A 16 4.94 -2.44 4.39
CA LEU A 16 3.70 -1.66 4.39
C LEU A 16 2.56 -2.59 4.79
N ASN A 17 1.95 -2.33 5.94
CA ASN A 17 0.69 -2.96 6.33
C ASN A 17 -0.42 -1.94 6.10
N LYS A 18 -1.30 -2.19 5.14
CA LYS A 18 -2.45 -1.32 4.84
C LYS A 18 -3.75 -2.00 5.25
N ASP A 19 -4.79 -1.22 5.48
CA ASP A 19 -6.15 -1.70 5.60
C ASP A 19 -7.16 -0.69 5.05
N GLY A 20 -8.18 -1.22 4.37
CA GLY A 20 -9.27 -0.49 3.78
C GLY A 20 -10.58 -1.00 4.36
N SER A 21 -11.39 -0.11 4.92
CA SER A 21 -12.69 -0.43 5.49
C SER A 21 -13.80 0.27 4.71
N TRP A 22 -14.97 -0.35 4.66
CA TRP A 22 -16.15 0.23 4.03
C TRP A 22 -17.41 -0.08 4.86
N LEU A 23 -18.23 0.94 5.04
CA LEU A 23 -19.51 0.88 5.72
C LEU A 23 -20.60 1.23 4.70
N SER A 24 -21.35 0.20 4.27
CA SER A 24 -22.44 0.33 3.31
C SER A 24 -23.53 1.29 3.78
N ASP A 25 -23.86 1.25 5.07
CA ASP A 25 -25.01 1.94 5.66
C ASP A 25 -24.90 3.47 5.59
N ILE A 26 -23.66 3.97 5.57
CA ILE A 26 -23.35 5.40 5.53
C ILE A 26 -22.55 5.79 4.29
N PHE A 27 -22.41 4.88 3.32
CA PHE A 27 -21.62 5.05 2.10
C PHE A 27 -20.20 5.59 2.36
N ALA A 28 -19.57 5.18 3.46
CA ALA A 28 -18.28 5.70 3.89
C ALA A 28 -17.21 4.62 3.83
N MET A 29 -16.00 5.02 3.50
CA MET A 29 -14.82 4.16 3.54
C MET A 29 -13.67 4.83 4.29
N GLY A 30 -12.88 4.01 4.95
CA GLY A 30 -11.62 4.38 5.58
C GLY A 30 -10.46 3.67 4.90
N MET A 31 -9.33 4.36 4.79
CA MET A 31 -8.06 3.76 4.40
C MET A 31 -7.00 4.14 5.41
N GLY A 32 -6.09 3.23 5.70
CA GLY A 32 -4.97 3.49 6.56
C GLY A 32 -3.85 2.49 6.38
N GLY A 33 -2.72 2.80 6.99
CA GLY A 33 -1.60 1.88 6.97
C GLY A 33 -0.40 2.38 7.75
N VAL A 34 0.51 1.44 8.01
CA VAL A 34 1.75 1.66 8.75
C VAL A 34 2.93 1.13 7.98
N ILE A 35 4.05 1.85 8.06
CA ILE A 35 5.32 1.49 7.42
C ILE A 35 6.32 1.16 8.52
N ARG A 36 6.96 -0.01 8.41
CA ARG A 36 8.06 -0.45 9.29
C ARG A 36 9.29 -0.80 8.46
N ASP A 37 10.47 -0.49 8.95
CA ASP A 37 11.72 -0.91 8.29
C ASP A 37 12.09 -2.37 8.64
N TRP A 38 13.19 -2.86 8.05
CA TRP A 38 13.73 -4.21 8.29
C TRP A 38 14.16 -4.49 9.73
N THR A 39 14.30 -3.46 10.58
CA THR A 39 14.53 -3.64 12.02
C THR A 39 13.23 -3.71 12.82
N GLY A 40 12.09 -3.54 12.13
CA GLY A 40 10.77 -3.45 12.72
C GLY A 40 10.42 -2.08 13.31
N LYS A 41 11.31 -1.09 13.14
CA LYS A 41 11.07 0.28 13.62
C LYS A 41 9.98 0.94 12.78
N TRP A 42 9.05 1.61 13.46
CA TRP A 42 8.02 2.42 12.82
C TRP A 42 8.65 3.61 12.07
N ARG A 43 8.22 3.82 10.83
CA ARG A 43 8.74 4.86 9.93
C ARG A 43 7.71 5.91 9.54
N GLY A 44 6.43 5.58 9.70
CA GLY A 44 5.33 6.44 9.28
C GLY A 44 4.02 5.67 9.20
N GLY A 45 2.94 6.42 9.00
CA GLY A 45 1.61 5.88 8.73
C GLY A 45 0.72 6.95 8.13
N PHE A 46 -0.44 6.51 7.64
CA PHE A 46 -1.46 7.37 7.05
C PHE A 46 -2.84 6.89 7.47
N SER A 47 -3.80 7.82 7.44
CA SER A 47 -5.21 7.53 7.64
C SER A 47 -6.04 8.58 6.93
N ARG A 48 -7.05 8.15 6.16
CA ARG A 48 -7.95 9.03 5.44
C ARG A 48 -9.34 8.38 5.30
N GLY A 49 -10.38 9.21 5.31
CA GLY A 49 -11.75 8.80 5.00
C GLY A 49 -12.21 9.31 3.64
N ALA A 50 -13.20 8.65 3.04
CA ALA A 50 -13.89 9.09 1.85
C ALA A 50 -15.36 8.66 1.87
N SER A 51 -16.24 9.45 1.27
CA SER A 51 -17.70 9.27 1.28
C SER A 51 -18.24 8.58 0.03
N THR A 52 -17.39 7.94 -0.77
CA THR A 52 -17.82 7.31 -2.03
C THR A 52 -16.86 6.21 -2.43
N GLY A 53 -17.37 4.98 -2.57
CA GLY A 53 -16.59 3.81 -2.94
C GLY A 53 -17.15 2.54 -2.35
N ASP A 54 -16.35 1.49 -2.40
CA ASP A 54 -16.61 0.17 -1.84
C ASP A 54 -15.36 -0.34 -1.11
N ALA A 55 -15.44 -1.53 -0.51
CA ALA A 55 -14.32 -2.15 0.19
C ALA A 55 -13.07 -2.33 -0.70
N LEU A 56 -13.25 -2.67 -1.98
CA LEU A 56 -12.14 -2.85 -2.91
C LEU A 56 -11.43 -1.52 -3.19
N ARG A 57 -12.20 -0.45 -3.39
CA ARG A 57 -11.67 0.90 -3.60
C ARG A 57 -10.95 1.42 -2.37
N ALA A 58 -11.49 1.16 -1.17
CA ALA A 58 -10.82 1.50 0.09
C ALA A 58 -9.43 0.84 0.18
N GLU A 59 -9.36 -0.44 -0.18
CA GLU A 59 -8.12 -1.22 -0.15
C GLU A 59 -7.09 -0.76 -1.18
N LEU A 60 -7.53 -0.46 -2.40
CA LEU A 60 -6.65 0.06 -3.45
C LEU A 60 -6.12 1.45 -3.13
N LEU A 61 -6.95 2.33 -2.57
CA LEU A 61 -6.52 3.65 -2.12
C LEU A 61 -5.55 3.56 -0.94
N ALA A 62 -5.76 2.61 -0.02
CA ALA A 62 -4.81 2.38 1.06
C ALA A 62 -3.44 1.92 0.53
N LEU A 63 -3.43 1.06 -0.50
CA LEU A 63 -2.20 0.65 -1.18
C LEU A 63 -1.51 1.82 -1.89
N GLU A 64 -2.25 2.64 -2.63
CA GLU A 64 -1.73 3.82 -3.34
C GLU A 64 -1.13 4.86 -2.39
N ASP A 65 -1.87 5.23 -1.34
CA ASP A 65 -1.43 6.19 -0.31
C ASP A 65 -0.19 5.65 0.42
N GLY A 66 -0.19 4.37 0.79
CA GLY A 66 0.92 3.74 1.49
C GLY A 66 2.20 3.62 0.65
N LEU A 67 2.08 3.26 -0.63
CA LEU A 67 3.23 3.18 -1.52
C LEU A 67 3.77 4.57 -1.88
N SER A 68 2.90 5.58 -2.03
CA SER A 68 3.29 6.97 -2.22
C SER A 68 4.09 7.50 -1.01
N LEU A 69 3.64 7.18 0.21
CA LEU A 69 4.35 7.54 1.44
C LEU A 69 5.70 6.82 1.54
N CYS A 70 5.76 5.53 1.17
CA CYS A 70 7.03 4.79 1.10
C CYS A 70 8.03 5.46 0.15
N TRP A 71 7.57 5.89 -1.03
CA TRP A 71 8.41 6.55 -2.01
C TRP A 71 8.98 7.87 -1.48
N ALA A 72 8.13 8.72 -0.90
CA ALA A 72 8.50 9.99 -0.30
C ALA A 72 9.49 9.78 0.87
N GLY A 73 9.31 8.71 1.65
CA GLY A 73 10.21 8.31 2.73
C GLY A 73 11.54 7.68 2.30
N GLY A 74 11.82 7.59 0.98
CA GLY A 74 13.06 7.03 0.46
C GLY A 74 13.09 5.50 0.37
N PHE A 75 12.01 4.81 0.72
CA PHE A 75 11.92 3.37 0.57
C PHE A 75 11.74 3.00 -0.90
N ARG A 76 12.55 2.05 -1.39
CA ARG A 76 12.54 1.58 -2.79
C ARG A 76 12.21 0.11 -2.94
N LYS A 77 12.33 -0.66 -1.86
CA LYS A 77 11.90 -2.06 -1.77
C LYS A 77 10.84 -2.15 -0.68
N VAL A 78 9.60 -2.42 -1.06
CA VAL A 78 8.46 -2.46 -0.14
C VAL A 78 7.74 -3.79 -0.29
N SER A 79 7.59 -4.51 0.82
CA SER A 79 6.72 -5.67 0.92
C SER A 79 5.38 -5.22 1.48
N CYS A 80 4.30 -5.62 0.84
CA CYS A 80 2.94 -5.38 1.28
C CYS A 80 2.18 -6.69 1.10
N GLU A 81 1.34 -7.04 2.07
CA GLU A 81 0.38 -8.13 1.93
C GLU A 81 -0.98 -7.50 1.65
N CYS A 82 -1.71 -8.07 0.68
CA CYS A 82 -3.01 -7.56 0.25
C CYS A 82 -4.05 -8.67 0.39
N ASP A 83 -5.05 -8.45 1.22
CA ASP A 83 -6.06 -9.45 1.58
C ASP A 83 -7.26 -9.48 0.62
N VAL A 84 -7.26 -8.62 -0.40
CA VAL A 84 -8.26 -8.65 -1.46
C VAL A 84 -8.15 -9.94 -2.27
N ILE A 85 -9.28 -10.64 -2.35
CA ILE A 85 -9.45 -12.00 -2.89
C ILE A 85 -8.93 -12.11 -4.34
N ALA A 86 -8.89 -11.01 -5.09
CA ALA A 86 -8.37 -10.95 -6.46
C ALA A 86 -6.83 -10.74 -6.57
N TRP A 87 -6.13 -10.37 -5.50
CA TRP A 87 -4.75 -9.86 -5.56
C TRP A 87 -3.73 -10.51 -4.62
N LYS A 88 -3.98 -11.76 -4.20
CA LYS A 88 -3.06 -12.59 -3.39
C LYS A 88 -1.61 -12.74 -3.93
N LEU A 89 -1.28 -12.14 -5.07
CA LEU A 89 0.00 -12.24 -5.78
C LEU A 89 0.93 -11.02 -5.66
N LEU A 90 0.50 -9.87 -5.12
CA LEU A 90 1.44 -8.74 -4.89
C LEU A 90 2.12 -8.88 -3.54
N ARG A 91 3.25 -9.59 -3.50
CA ARG A 91 4.11 -9.70 -2.30
C ARG A 91 5.18 -8.63 -2.21
N CYS A 92 5.64 -8.12 -3.35
CA CYS A 92 6.89 -7.38 -3.44
C CYS A 92 6.80 -6.30 -4.52
N PHE A 93 6.93 -5.04 -4.10
CA PHE A 93 7.01 -3.90 -5.01
C PHE A 93 8.45 -3.36 -5.02
N LYS A 94 9.03 -3.23 -6.22
CA LYS A 94 10.19 -2.39 -6.45
C LYS A 94 9.68 -1.05 -6.99
N ILE A 95 9.89 0.02 -6.23
CA ILE A 95 9.54 1.35 -6.70
C ILE A 95 10.76 1.90 -7.46
N GLY A 96 10.60 2.11 -8.78
CA GLY A 96 11.69 2.52 -9.68
C GLY A 96 11.75 4.03 -9.92
N GLN A 97 12.95 4.57 -10.19
CA GLN A 97 13.18 5.97 -10.60
C GLN A 97 12.87 6.14 -12.11
N ARG A 98 12.20 7.23 -12.50
CA ARG A 98 11.93 7.58 -13.90
C ARG A 98 13.06 8.48 -14.43
N GLN A 99 13.63 8.17 -15.59
CA GLN A 99 14.41 9.11 -16.40
C GLN A 99 13.43 9.96 -17.26
N GLY A 100 13.54 11.29 -17.21
CA GLY A 100 12.93 12.18 -18.22
C GLY A 100 11.88 13.18 -17.69
N ASN A 101 11.93 14.39 -18.26
CA ASN A 101 11.43 15.67 -17.74
C ASN A 101 9.97 16.00 -18.10
N THR A 102 8.99 15.23 -17.63
CA THR A 102 7.59 15.68 -17.70
C THR A 102 6.83 15.34 -16.41
N CYS A 103 6.45 16.40 -15.69
CA CYS A 103 5.53 16.36 -14.56
C CYS A 103 4.13 15.95 -15.03
N THR A 104 3.71 14.74 -14.72
CA THR A 104 2.30 14.40 -14.44
C THR A 104 2.21 13.01 -13.81
N ASN A 105 1.59 12.96 -12.62
CA ASN A 105 0.91 11.83 -11.97
C ASN A 105 1.54 10.41 -12.04
N ILE A 106 1.97 9.92 -10.87
CA ILE A 106 1.88 8.53 -10.41
C ILE A 106 2.37 7.47 -11.43
N MET A 107 3.68 7.26 -11.48
CA MET A 107 4.31 6.11 -12.14
C MET A 107 4.21 4.81 -11.32
N MET A 108 3.10 4.61 -10.60
CA MET A 108 2.85 3.43 -9.77
C MET A 108 1.79 2.48 -10.35
N LEU A 109 1.25 2.82 -11.52
CA LEU A 109 0.08 2.17 -12.09
C LEU A 109 0.38 1.24 -13.30
N PHE A 110 1.61 1.17 -13.78
CA PHE A 110 1.95 0.30 -14.93
C PHE A 110 1.91 -1.20 -14.62
N ALA A 111 1.81 -1.62 -13.36
CA ALA A 111 1.55 -3.02 -13.01
C ALA A 111 0.06 -3.34 -12.79
N VAL A 112 -0.80 -2.33 -12.64
CA VAL A 112 -2.22 -2.51 -12.29
C VAL A 112 -3.15 -2.27 -13.49
N LEU A 113 -2.72 -1.52 -14.51
CA LEU A 113 -3.55 -1.24 -15.71
C LEU A 113 -3.21 -2.05 -16.98
N SER A 114 -2.16 -2.88 -17.01
CA SER A 114 -1.84 -3.73 -18.18
C SER A 114 -2.46 -5.13 -18.13
N ALA A 115 -3.47 -5.36 -17.28
CA ALA A 115 -4.21 -6.62 -17.20
C ALA A 115 -5.75 -6.42 -17.33
N CYS A 116 -6.15 -5.36 -18.03
CA CYS A 116 -7.50 -5.23 -18.62
C CYS A 116 -7.38 -5.32 -20.14
#